data_AF-A0A934XL86-F1
#
_entry.id   AF-A0A934XL86-F1
#
_cell.length_a   1.000
_cell.length_b   1.000
_cell.length_c   1.000
_cell.angle_alpha   90.00
_cell.angle_beta   90.00
_cell.angle_gamma   90.00
#
_symmetry.space_group_name_H-M   'P 1'
#
loop_
_entity.id
_entity.type
_entity.pdbx_description
1 polymer ?
#
loop_
_entity_poly.entity_id
_entity_poly.type
_entity_poly.pdbx_seq_one_letter_code
_entity_poly.pdbx_strand_id
1 'polypeptide(L)'
;MSTLLLQHADVLVTMDAQRRQIKDGALFVRDQAIEQVGPTASLPASADTVINARGMIVLPGLVNTHHHLYQSLTAPWRRTAFSSPG
;
A
#
# COMPACT_ATOMS: atom_id res chain seq x y z
N MET A 1 22.37 0.01 -2.48
CA MET A 1 21.26 0.33 -1.56
C MET A 1 20.14 0.86 -2.41
N SER A 2 18.94 0.29 -2.33
CA SER A 2 17.80 0.67 -3.17
C SER A 2 16.90 1.62 -2.38
N THR A 3 16.37 2.64 -3.04
CA THR A 3 15.44 3.60 -2.42
C THR A 3 14.10 3.62 -3.14
N LEU A 4 13.02 3.78 -2.37
CA LEU A 4 11.67 3.94 -2.89
C LEU A 4 11.01 5.14 -2.22
N LEU A 5 10.37 5.97 -3.02
CA LEU A 5 9.51 7.07 -2.57
C LEU A 5 8.09 6.78 -3.05
N LEU A 6 7.16 6.62 -2.11
CA LEU A 6 5.74 6.70 -2.38
C LEU A 6 5.27 8.09 -1.99
N GLN A 7 4.59 8.80 -2.89
CA GLN A 7 4.19 10.18 -2.67
C GLN A 7 2.76 10.47 -3.16
N HIS A 8 2.18 11.56 -2.66
CA HIS A 8 0.87 12.06 -3.03
C HIS A 8 -0.31 11.12 -2.74
N ALA A 9 -0.20 10.24 -1.74
CA ALA A 9 -1.37 9.51 -1.28
C ALA A 9 -2.44 10.50 -0.78
N ASP A 10 -3.70 10.33 -1.19
CA ASP A 10 -4.78 11.21 -0.74
C ASP A 10 -4.88 11.17 0.79
N VAL A 11 -4.73 9.97 1.37
CA VAL A 11 -4.52 9.75 2.81
C VAL A 11 -3.52 8.62 3.04
N LEU A 12 -2.50 8.87 3.84
CA LEU A 12 -1.61 7.86 4.41
C LEU A 12 -1.94 7.65 5.88
N VAL A 13 -2.38 6.44 6.23
CA VAL A 13 -2.73 6.05 7.61
C VAL A 13 -1.54 5.36 8.23
N THR A 14 -1.04 5.86 9.36
CA THR A 14 0.21 5.34 9.96
C THR A 14 -0.04 4.21 10.97
N MET A 15 -1.21 4.21 11.63
CA MET A 15 -1.47 3.39 12.82
C MET A 15 -0.42 3.55 13.94
N ASP A 16 0.31 4.67 13.98
CA ASP A 16 1.21 4.99 15.10
C ASP A 16 0.45 5.33 16.40
N ALA A 17 1.17 5.60 17.47
CA ALA A 17 0.59 5.90 18.79
C ALA A 17 -0.38 7.11 18.75
N GLN A 18 -0.15 8.07 17.85
CA GLN A 18 -0.98 9.25 17.66
C GLN A 18 -2.11 9.02 16.63
N ARG A 19 -2.17 7.84 16.01
CA ARG A 19 -3.16 7.47 14.97
C ARG A 19 -3.20 8.48 13.84
N ARG A 20 -2.04 8.97 13.40
CA ARG A 20 -1.96 10.00 12.36
C ARG A 20 -2.58 9.51 11.04
N GLN A 21 -3.29 10.43 10.39
CA GLN A 21 -3.77 10.33 9.02
C GLN A 21 -3.24 11.54 8.26
N ILE A 22 -2.33 11.30 7.32
CA ILE A 22 -1.57 12.35 6.65
C ILE A 22 -2.18 12.55 5.27
N LYS A 23 -2.80 13.72 5.05
CA LYS A 23 -3.26 14.14 3.71
C LYS A 23 -2.05 14.48 2.83
N ASP A 24 -2.14 14.18 1.54
CA ASP A 24 -1.00 14.29 0.60
C ASP A 24 0.26 13.60 1.17
N GLY A 25 0.06 12.40 1.71
CA GLY A 25 1.04 11.67 2.49
C GLY A 25 2.07 10.93 1.63
N ALA A 26 3.23 10.69 2.22
CA ALA A 26 4.35 10.02 1.60
C ALA A 26 5.14 9.17 2.60
N LEU A 27 5.87 8.18 2.08
CA LEU A 27 6.87 7.42 2.80
C LEU A 27 8.12 7.24 1.94
N PHE A 28 9.28 7.22 2.59
CA PHE A 28 10.57 6.95 1.99
C PHE A 28 11.15 5.67 2.58
N VAL A 29 11.52 4.74 1.71
CA VAL A 29 12.06 3.43 2.05
C VAL A 29 13.50 3.35 1.59
N ARG A 30 14.35 2.82 2.46
CA ARG A 30 15.71 2.40 2.10
C ARG A 30 15.85 0.92 2.37
N ASP A 31 16.23 0.20 1.32
CA ASP A 31 16.32 -1.25 1.29
C ASP A 31 14.98 -1.92 1.70
N GLN A 32 14.84 -2.40 2.95
CA GLN A 32 13.63 -3.06 3.45
C GLN A 32 12.96 -2.33 4.62
N ALA A 33 13.41 -1.11 4.93
CA ALA A 33 12.91 -0.34 6.07
C ALA A 33 12.34 1.01 5.63
N ILE A 34 11.20 1.37 6.22
CA ILE A 34 10.64 2.71 6.12
C ILE A 34 11.54 3.64 6.95
N GLU A 35 12.19 4.59 6.27
CA GLU A 35 13.11 5.55 6.89
C GLU A 35 12.38 6.84 7.29
N GLN A 36 11.41 7.29 6.49
CA GLN A 36 10.64 8.51 6.76
C GLN A 36 9.16 8.35 6.39
N VAL A 37 8.29 9.02 7.15
CA VAL A 37 6.84 9.08 6.92
C VAL A 37 6.36 10.49 7.25
N GLY A 38 5.66 11.13 6.31
CA GLY A 38 5.24 12.52 6.47
C GLY A 38 4.42 13.05 5.30
N PRO A 39 4.08 14.34 5.29
CA PRO A 39 3.58 15.02 4.09
C PRO A 39 4.57 14.90 2.94
N THR A 40 4.08 14.80 1.71
CA THR A 40 4.93 14.68 0.51
C THR A 40 5.98 15.78 0.44
N ALA A 41 5.59 17.02 0.73
CA ALA A 41 6.50 18.17 0.71
C ALA A 41 7.64 18.11 1.74
N SER A 42 7.57 17.23 2.75
CA SER A 42 8.62 17.06 3.77
C SER A 42 9.60 15.93 3.47
N LEU A 43 9.35 15.13 2.42
CA LEU A 43 10.19 14.01 2.05
C LEU A 43 11.16 14.38 0.92
N PRO A 44 12.22 13.57 0.68
CA PRO A 44 13.14 13.78 -0.45
C PRO A 44 12.41 13.85 -1.79
N ALA A 45 12.94 14.66 -2.72
CA ALA A 45 12.32 14.86 -4.03
C ALA A 45 12.52 13.69 -5.01
N SER A 46 13.43 12.76 -4.72
CA SER A 46 13.79 11.65 -5.61
C SER A 46 14.23 10.40 -4.86
N ALA A 47 14.03 9.25 -5.50
CA ALA A 47 14.51 7.94 -5.11
C ALA A 47 14.79 7.12 -6.38
N ASP A 48 15.39 5.94 -6.26
CA ASP A 48 15.60 5.04 -7.41
C ASP A 48 14.26 4.60 -8.02
N THR A 49 13.23 4.40 -7.18
CA THR A 49 11.85 4.12 -7.60
C THR A 49 10.89 5.14 -7.00
N VAL A 50 10.02 5.73 -7.82
CA VAL A 50 9.01 6.67 -7.37
C VAL A 50 7.61 6.16 -7.74
N ILE A 51 6.71 6.13 -6.76
CA ILE A 51 5.30 5.74 -6.92
C ILE A 51 4.44 6.96 -6.59
N ASN A 52 3.62 7.38 -7.56
CA ASN A 52 2.60 8.42 -7.36
C ASN A 52 1.27 7.75 -6.96
N ALA A 53 0.84 8.00 -5.72
CA ALA A 53 -0.34 7.39 -5.10
C ALA A 53 -1.57 8.32 -5.07
N ARG A 54 -1.64 9.32 -5.96
CA ARG A 54 -2.80 10.21 -6.05
C ARG A 54 -4.09 9.42 -6.30
N GLY A 55 -5.16 9.77 -5.58
CA GLY A 55 -6.42 9.04 -5.62
C GLY A 55 -6.43 7.74 -4.82
N MET A 56 -5.35 7.42 -4.10
CA MET A 56 -5.23 6.19 -3.32
C MET A 56 -5.16 6.48 -1.82
N ILE A 57 -5.62 5.49 -1.04
CA ILE A 57 -5.38 5.42 0.40
C ILE A 57 -4.24 4.43 0.64
N VAL A 58 -3.27 4.85 1.44
CA VAL A 58 -2.15 3.99 1.85
C VAL A 58 -2.36 3.57 3.31
N LEU A 59 -2.33 2.26 3.53
CA LEU A 59 -2.47 1.62 4.83
C LEU A 59 -1.21 0.82 5.16
N PRO A 60 -0.93 0.53 6.44
CA PRO A 60 0.02 -0.51 6.79
C PRO A 60 -0.43 -1.84 6.18
N GLY A 61 0.54 -2.67 5.80
CA GLY A 61 0.24 -4.00 5.25
C GLY A 61 -0.65 -4.80 6.19
N LEU A 62 -1.70 -5.40 5.65
CA LEU A 62 -2.61 -6.23 6.45
C LEU A 62 -1.88 -7.51 6.88
N VAL A 63 -1.94 -7.81 8.18
CA VAL A 63 -1.41 -9.06 8.73
C VAL A 63 -2.53 -10.08 8.75
N ASN A 64 -2.43 -11.09 7.89
CA ASN A 64 -3.31 -12.24 7.95
C ASN A 64 -2.80 -13.21 9.02
N THR A 65 -3.57 -13.38 10.10
CA THR A 65 -3.19 -14.22 11.24
C THR A 65 -3.62 -15.68 11.11
N HIS A 66 -4.41 -16.02 10.09
CA HIS A 66 -4.94 -17.36 9.95
C HIS A 66 -5.28 -17.67 8.49
N HIS A 67 -4.65 -18.71 7.94
CA HIS A 67 -5.00 -19.18 6.61
C HIS A 67 -4.72 -20.68 6.45
N HIS A 68 -5.64 -21.37 5.79
CA HIS A 68 -5.42 -22.73 5.31
C HIS A 68 -5.05 -22.69 3.83
N LEU A 69 -3.77 -22.41 3.54
CA LEU A 69 -3.31 -22.17 2.18
C LEU A 69 -3.63 -23.32 1.21
N TYR A 70 -3.45 -24.57 1.67
CA TYR A 70 -3.69 -25.76 0.86
C TYR A 70 -5.14 -25.90 0.39
N GLN A 71 -6.12 -25.35 1.11
CA GLN A 71 -7.54 -25.41 0.73
C GLN A 71 -7.85 -24.54 -0.50
N SER A 72 -6.94 -23.64 -0.87
CA SER A 72 -7.06 -22.85 -2.11
C SER A 72 -7.02 -23.75 -3.35
N LEU A 73 -6.37 -24.91 -3.29
CA LEU A 73 -6.31 -25.89 -4.39
C LEU A 73 -7.64 -26.64 -4.60
N THR A 74 -8.50 -26.66 -3.58
CA THR A 74 -9.83 -27.29 -3.61
C THR A 74 -10.96 -26.27 -3.64
N ALA A 75 -10.65 -24.98 -3.82
CA ALA A 75 -11.66 -23.97 -3.98
C ALA A 75 -12.56 -24.36 -5.18
N PRO A 76 -13.89 -24.33 -5.04
CA PRO A 76 -14.77 -24.70 -6.14
C PRO A 76 -14.42 -23.84 -7.35
N TRP A 77 -14.07 -24.49 -8.46
CA TRP A 77 -13.92 -23.82 -9.75
C TRP A 77 -15.22 -23.07 -10.03
N ARG A 78 -15.19 -21.74 -9.96
CA ARG A 78 -16.31 -20.93 -10.44
C ARG A 78 -16.39 -21.18 -11.94
N ARG A 79 -17.36 -21.99 -12.38
CA ARG A 79 -17.92 -21.86 -13.73
C ARG A 79 -18.40 -20.41 -13.81
N THR A 80 -17.66 -19.57 -14.54
CA THR A 80 -18.13 -18.26 -14.97
C THR A 80 -19.39 -18.47 -15.81
N ALA A 81 -20.56 -18.40 -15.20
CA ALA A 81 -21.78 -18.04 -15.91
C ALA A 81 -21.82 -16.51 -15.99
N PHE A 82 -20.97 -15.94 -16.84
CA PHE A 82 -21.23 -14.62 -17.40
C PHE A 82 -21.94 -14.87 -18.73
N SER A 83 -23.27 -14.84 -18.70
CA SER A 83 -24.07 -14.58 -19.88
C SER A 83 -25.10 -13.52 -19.52
N SER A 84 -24.88 -12.31 -19.99
CA SER A 84 -25.95 -11.37 -20.33
C SER A 84 -25.41 -10.43 -21.41
N PRO A 85 -25.88 -10.56 -22.67
CA PRO A 85 -25.95 -9.44 -23.58
C PRO A 85 -27.26 -8.70 -23.31
N GLY A 86 -27.18 -7.40 -23.05
CA GLY A 86 -28.30 -6.50 -22.85
C GLY A 86 -27.82 -5.08 -22.75
#